data_AF-A0A9P1A4L2-F1
#
_entry.id   AF-A0A9P1A4L2-F1
#
_cell.length_a   1.000
_cell.length_b   1.000
_cell.length_c   1.000
_cell.angle_alpha   90.00
_cell.angle_beta   90.00
_cell.angle_gamma   90.00
#
_symmetry.space_group_name_H-M   'P 1'
#
loop_
_entity.id
_entity.type
_entity.pdbx_description
1 polymer ?
#
loop_
_entity_poly.entity_id
_entity_poly.type
_entity_poly.pdbx_seq_one_letter_code
_entity_poly.pdbx_strand_id
1 'polypeptide(L)'
;MRCPLLIIAIICSIATVSSASSFLNTLCLKCNASVEMFLPADVDTFYAMSDLFIKDGVCAKFGESFADTCYTLINVPLRVQYNVVWTFVSPFRELICMPFCVFAN
;
A
#
# COMPACT_ATOMS: atom_id res chain seq x y z
N MET A 1 -12.45 -3.64 -53.26
CA MET A 1 -12.52 -2.98 -51.95
C MET A 1 -13.38 -3.82 -51.02
N ARG A 2 -12.81 -4.48 -50.01
CA ARG A 2 -13.50 -5.00 -48.82
C ARG A 2 -12.42 -5.62 -47.90
N CYS A 3 -11.84 -4.78 -47.06
CA CYS A 3 -11.01 -5.22 -45.94
C CYS A 3 -11.94 -5.91 -44.91
N PRO A 4 -11.59 -7.08 -44.35
CA PRO A 4 -12.47 -7.80 -43.45
C PRO A 4 -12.46 -7.12 -42.07
N LEU A 5 -13.47 -6.29 -41.83
CA LEU A 5 -13.73 -5.59 -40.56
C LEU A 5 -13.71 -6.51 -39.32
N LEU A 6 -13.93 -7.82 -39.50
CA LEU A 6 -14.01 -8.78 -38.41
C LEU A 6 -12.65 -9.02 -37.71
N ILE A 7 -11.55 -9.06 -38.46
CA ILE A 7 -10.22 -9.36 -37.92
C ILE A 7 -9.72 -8.19 -37.08
N ILE A 8 -9.96 -6.96 -37.52
CA ILE A 8 -9.58 -5.73 -36.80
C ILE A 8 -10.36 -5.62 -35.48
N ALA A 9 -11.66 -5.95 -35.49
CA ALA A 9 -12.48 -5.95 -34.28
C ALA A 9 -11.98 -6.98 -33.24
N ILE A 10 -11.56 -8.17 -33.69
CA ILE A 10 -10.98 -9.21 -32.82
C ILE A 10 -9.64 -8.75 -32.24
N ILE A 11 -8.75 -8.17 -33.04
CA ILE A 11 -7.46 -7.66 -32.56
C ILE A 11 -7.65 -6.52 -31.55
N CYS A 12 -8.60 -5.60 -31.80
CA CYS A 12 -8.94 -4.52 -30.87
C CYS A 12 -9.54 -5.04 -29.56
N SER A 13 -10.35 -6.10 -29.58
CA SER A 13 -10.92 -6.69 -28.38
C SER A 13 -9.91 -7.54 -27.58
N ILE A 14 -8.96 -8.19 -28.25
CA ILE A 14 -7.82 -8.84 -27.58
C ILE A 14 -6.91 -7.78 -26.94
N ALA A 15 -6.66 -6.67 -27.64
CA ALA A 15 -5.84 -5.57 -27.10
C ALA A 15 -6.46 -4.95 -25.85
N THR A 16 -7.79 -4.75 -25.81
CA THR A 16 -8.47 -4.21 -24.61
C THR A 16 -8.54 -5.20 -23.46
N VAL A 17 -8.63 -6.51 -23.72
CA VAL A 17 -8.55 -7.55 -22.67
C VAL A 17 -7.12 -7.69 -22.12
N SER A 18 -6.10 -7.54 -22.99
CA SER A 18 -4.69 -7.54 -22.58
C SER A 18 -4.27 -6.27 -21.82
N SER A 19 -4.86 -5.11 -22.12
CA SER A 19 -4.60 -3.87 -21.38
C SER A 19 -5.34 -3.85 -20.04
N ALA A 20 -6.52 -4.47 -19.94
CA ALA A 20 -7.23 -4.62 -18.67
C ALA A 20 -6.51 -5.55 -17.69
N SER A 21 -6.03 -6.72 -18.15
CA SER A 21 -5.28 -7.67 -17.30
C SER A 21 -3.93 -7.11 -16.83
N SER A 22 -3.21 -6.40 -17.69
CA SER A 22 -1.95 -5.72 -17.30
C SER A 22 -2.18 -4.54 -16.34
N PHE A 23 -3.27 -3.78 -16.52
CA PHE A 23 -3.67 -2.74 -15.59
C PHE A 23 -4.08 -3.29 -14.22
N LEU A 24 -4.89 -4.36 -14.18
CA LEU A 24 -5.31 -5.04 -12.95
C LEU A 24 -4.13 -5.69 -12.22
N ASN A 25 -3.18 -6.31 -12.94
CA ASN A 25 -1.92 -6.79 -12.36
C ASN A 25 -1.12 -5.66 -11.72
N THR A 26 -1.00 -4.52 -12.40
CA THR A 26 -0.29 -3.35 -11.86
C THR A 26 -0.97 -2.81 -10.61
N LEU A 27 -2.30 -2.76 -10.59
CA LEU A 27 -3.07 -2.35 -9.41
C LEU A 27 -2.94 -3.35 -8.26
N CYS A 28 -2.98 -4.65 -8.54
CA CYS A 28 -2.76 -5.71 -7.55
C CYS A 28 -1.38 -5.57 -6.89
N LEU A 29 -0.31 -5.42 -7.68
CA LEU A 29 1.06 -5.22 -7.16
C LEU A 29 1.18 -3.94 -6.32
N LYS A 30 0.60 -2.83 -6.80
CA LYS A 30 0.60 -1.57 -6.03
C LYS A 30 -0.19 -1.68 -4.74
N CYS A 31 -1.32 -2.39 -4.76
CA CYS A 31 -2.14 -2.64 -3.59
C CYS A 31 -1.34 -3.46 -2.57
N ASN A 32 -0.74 -4.58 -2.98
CA ASN A 32 0.06 -5.43 -2.09
C ASN A 32 1.22 -4.65 -1.46
N ALA A 33 1.95 -3.87 -2.26
CA ALA A 33 3.03 -3.02 -1.74
C ALA A 33 2.52 -1.98 -0.74
N SER A 34 1.36 -1.37 -1.02
CA SER A 34 0.73 -0.40 -0.10
C SER A 34 0.28 -1.08 1.19
N VAL A 35 -0.35 -2.25 1.11
CA VAL A 35 -0.77 -3.02 2.27
C VAL A 35 0.43 -3.47 3.10
N GLU A 36 1.52 -3.93 2.49
CA GLU A 36 2.75 -4.25 3.22
C GLU A 36 3.35 -3.04 3.95
N MET A 37 3.28 -1.86 3.35
CA MET A 37 3.81 -0.63 3.95
C MET A 37 2.93 -0.11 5.10
N PHE A 38 1.60 -0.14 4.95
CA PHE A 38 0.65 0.42 5.92
C PHE A 38 0.13 -0.59 6.94
N LEU A 39 0.19 -1.88 6.64
CA LEU A 39 -0.18 -3.02 7.47
C LEU A 39 0.87 -4.10 7.23
N PRO A 40 2.08 -3.98 7.78
CA PRO A 40 3.06 -5.05 7.70
C PRO A 40 2.54 -6.31 8.41
N ALA A 41 3.13 -7.45 8.06
CA ALA A 41 2.82 -8.73 8.71
C ALA A 41 3.15 -8.70 10.22
N ASP A 42 4.12 -7.88 10.60
CA ASP A 42 4.51 -7.60 11.97
C ASP A 42 4.37 -6.11 12.26
N VAL A 43 3.56 -5.78 13.27
CA VAL A 43 3.31 -4.41 13.73
C VAL A 43 4.60 -3.70 14.15
N ASP A 44 5.61 -4.44 14.63
CA ASP A 44 6.91 -3.90 15.03
C ASP A 44 7.67 -3.29 13.84
N THR A 45 7.41 -3.77 12.62
CA THR A 45 8.00 -3.19 11.40
C THR A 45 7.50 -1.76 11.19
N PHE A 46 6.21 -1.52 11.40
CA PHE A 46 5.65 -0.17 11.32
C PHE A 46 6.24 0.72 12.41
N TYR A 47 6.39 0.19 13.63
CA TYR A 47 6.98 0.93 14.75
C TYR A 47 8.43 1.32 14.52
N ALA A 48 9.25 0.43 13.96
CA ALA A 48 10.62 0.74 13.59
C ALA A 48 10.69 1.85 12.52
N MET A 49 9.84 1.76 11.49
CA MET A 49 9.77 2.80 10.45
C MET A 49 9.27 4.14 11.01
N SER A 50 8.25 4.13 11.85
CA SER A 50 7.73 5.34 12.48
C SER A 50 8.74 5.97 13.43
N ASP A 51 9.50 5.16 14.17
CA ASP A 51 10.55 5.66 15.05
C ASP A 51 11.63 6.41 14.27
N LEU A 52 12.09 5.85 13.14
CA LEU A 52 13.05 6.51 12.25
C LEU A 52 12.48 7.81 11.69
N PHE A 53 11.24 7.79 11.20
CA PHE A 53 10.60 9.00 10.64
C PHE A 53 10.41 10.10 11.69
N ILE A 54 10.00 9.73 12.90
CA ILE A 54 9.77 10.70 13.98
C ILE A 54 11.10 11.22 14.51
N LYS A 55 12.07 10.36 14.82
CA LYS A 55 13.37 10.78 15.36
C LYS A 55 14.18 11.57 14.34
N ASP A 56 14.44 10.97 13.18
CA ASP A 56 15.38 11.51 12.20
C ASP A 56 14.73 12.51 11.23
N GLY A 57 13.40 12.52 11.13
CA GLY A 57 12.65 13.41 10.25
C GLY A 57 12.01 14.60 10.97
N VAL A 58 11.06 14.32 11.86
CA VAL A 58 10.22 15.35 12.49
C VAL A 58 10.93 16.01 13.67
N CYS A 59 11.43 15.20 14.60
CA CYS A 59 11.99 15.66 15.86
C CYS A 59 13.46 16.09 15.74
N ALA A 60 14.19 15.62 14.72
CA ALA A 60 15.54 16.11 14.38
C ALA A 60 15.59 17.61 14.05
N LYS A 61 14.44 18.21 13.68
CA LYS A 61 14.33 19.66 13.44
C LYS A 61 14.25 20.47 14.74
N PHE A 62 14.01 19.82 15.86
CA PHE A 62 14.03 20.44 17.17
C PHE A 62 15.42 20.23 17.78
N GLY A 63 15.97 21.25 18.45
CA GLY A 63 17.28 21.11 19.10
C GLY A 63 17.31 19.93 20.07
N GLU A 64 18.50 19.37 20.32
CA GLU A 64 18.68 18.10 21.06
C GLU A 64 17.90 18.03 22.39
N SER A 65 17.76 19.16 23.10
CA SER A 65 16.99 19.23 24.36
C SER A 65 15.48 18.98 24.22
N PHE A 66 14.91 19.10 23.02
CA PHE A 66 13.48 18.89 22.76
C PHE A 66 13.20 17.66 21.90
N ALA A 67 14.22 17.03 21.33
CA ALA A 67 14.07 15.90 20.43
C ALA A 67 13.41 14.69 21.13
N ASP A 68 13.81 14.38 22.37
CA ASP A 68 13.25 13.25 23.14
C ASP A 68 11.80 13.51 23.58
N THR A 69 11.50 14.74 24.00
CA THR A 69 10.14 15.14 24.37
C THR A 69 9.22 15.12 23.15
N CYS A 70 9.68 15.64 22.01
CA CYS A 70 8.99 15.57 20.73
C CYS A 70 8.70 14.13 20.32
N TYR A 71 9.73 13.27 20.39
CA TYR A 71 9.60 11.86 20.02
C TYR A 71 8.54 11.16 20.88
N THR A 72 8.59 11.36 22.20
CA THR A 72 7.64 10.73 23.13
C THR A 72 6.20 11.20 22.87
N LEU A 73 6.00 12.51 22.68
CA LEU A 73 4.68 13.10 22.43
C LEU A 73 4.04 12.61 21.14
N ILE A 74 4.83 12.30 20.12
CA ILE A 74 4.32 11.82 18.82
C ILE A 74 4.22 10.29 18.82
N ASN A 75 5.25 9.59 19.27
CA ASN A 75 5.36 8.14 19.13
C ASN A 75 4.34 7.38 20.00
N VAL A 76 4.15 7.80 21.25
CA VAL A 76 3.24 7.12 22.18
C VAL A 76 1.79 7.08 21.66
N PRO A 77 1.14 8.21 21.33
CA PRO A 77 -0.23 8.17 20.81
C PRO A 77 -0.32 7.48 19.45
N LEU A 78 0.69 7.64 18.58
CA LEU A 78 0.74 6.97 17.27
C LEU A 78 0.76 5.45 17.44
N ARG A 79 1.59 4.92 18.32
CA ARG A 79 1.67 3.47 18.59
C ARG A 79 0.36 2.91 19.10
N VAL A 80 -0.29 3.59 20.03
CA VAL A 80 -1.59 3.15 20.58
C VAL A 80 -2.66 3.13 19.50
N GLN A 81 -2.82 4.23 18.74
CA GLN A 81 -3.82 4.30 17.68
C GLN A 81 -3.56 3.28 16.59
N TYR A 82 -2.31 3.14 16.17
CA TYR A 82 -1.94 2.18 15.13
C TYR A 82 -2.13 0.74 15.61
N ASN A 83 -1.79 0.41 16.86
CA ASN A 83 -1.99 -0.94 17.39
C ASN A 83 -3.47 -1.36 17.33
N VAL A 84 -4.37 -0.43 17.67
CA VAL A 84 -5.81 -0.64 17.59
C VAL A 84 -6.21 -0.92 16.14
N VAL A 85 -5.86 -0.02 15.20
CA VAL A 85 -6.19 -0.19 13.78
C VAL A 85 -5.62 -1.50 13.23
N TRP A 86 -4.35 -1.79 13.53
CA TRP A 86 -3.66 -2.99 13.06
C TRP A 86 -4.33 -4.25 13.61
N THR A 87 -4.69 -4.29 14.89
CA THR A 87 -5.40 -5.45 15.49
C THR A 87 -6.74 -5.74 14.79
N PHE A 88 -7.47 -4.70 14.39
CA PHE A 88 -8.76 -4.87 13.71
C PHE A 88 -8.64 -5.18 12.22
N VAL A 89 -7.63 -4.65 11.54
CA VAL A 89 -7.51 -4.72 10.07
C VAL A 89 -6.55 -5.82 9.61
N SER A 90 -5.54 -6.18 10.42
CA SER A 90 -4.53 -7.18 10.05
C SER A 90 -5.09 -8.56 9.65
N PRO A 91 -6.18 -9.09 10.28
CA PRO A 91 -6.76 -10.36 9.87
C PRO A 91 -7.35 -10.35 8.47
N PHE A 92 -7.68 -9.15 7.96
CA PHE A 92 -8.30 -8.95 6.65
C PHE A 92 -7.31 -8.50 5.57
N ARG A 93 -6.00 -8.48 5.84
CA ARG A 93 -4.97 -8.00 4.90
C ARG A 93 -5.09 -8.57 3.50
N GLU A 94 -5.28 -9.88 3.41
CA GLU A 94 -5.38 -10.58 2.11
C GLU A 94 -6.65 -10.22 1.33
N LEU A 95 -7.70 -9.80 2.03
CA LEU A 95 -8.97 -9.39 1.42
C LEU A 95 -8.92 -7.96 0.86
N ILE A 96 -7.99 -7.12 1.33
CA ILE A 96 -7.89 -5.71 0.89
C ILE A 96 -7.56 -5.64 -0.61
N CYS A 97 -6.63 -6.48 -1.07
CA CYS A 97 -6.19 -6.47 -2.47
C CYS A 97 -6.90 -7.51 -3.35
N MET A 98 -7.70 -8.39 -2.75
CA MET A 98 -8.46 -9.42 -3.44
C MET A 98 -9.29 -8.87 -4.63
N PRO A 99 -10.01 -7.73 -4.54
CA PRO A 99 -10.78 -7.19 -5.67
C PRO A 99 -9.92 -6.83 -6.89
N PHE A 100 -8.65 -6.52 -6.70
CA PHE A 100 -7.73 -6.19 -7.79
C PHE A 100 -6.98 -7.42 -8.30
N CYS A 101 -6.65 -8.35 -7.39
CA CYS A 101 -5.83 -9.51 -7.69
C CYS A 101 -6.62 -10.70 -8.25
N VAL A 102 -7.91 -10.85 -7.94
CA VAL A 102 -8.75 -11.96 -8.46
C VAL A 102 -8.98 -11.85 -9.97
N PHE A 103 -9.09 -10.63 -10.50
CA PHE A 103 -9.26 -10.39 -11.94
C PHE A 103 -7.94 -10.14 -12.68
N ALA A 104 -6.81 -10.21 -11.97
CA ALA A 104 -5.48 -10.01 -12.54
C ALA A 104 -4.89 -11.30 -13.16
N ASN A 105 -5.51 -12.46 -12.91
CA ASN A 105 -5.11 -13.77 -13.45
C ASN A 105 -5.88 -14.11 -14.73
#